data_AF-A0A8H5RMC9-F1
#
_entry.id   AF-A0A8H5RMC9-F1
#
_cell.length_a   1.000
_cell.length_b   1.000
_cell.length_c   1.000
_cell.angle_alpha   90.00
_cell.angle_beta   90.00
_cell.angle_gamma   90.00
#
_symmetry.space_group_name_H-M   'P 1'
#
loop_
_entity.id
_entity.type
_entity.pdbx_description
1 polymer ?
#
loop_
_entity_poly.entity_id
_entity_poly.type
_entity_poly.pdbx_seq_one_letter_code
_entity_poly.pdbx_strand_id
1 'polypeptide(L)'
;MKVHASTLYGNAVQKLKADLGTRADVSTSLPHSTIWSALFLGVYEMISSDSMSNWLHHCHGVAALTEMAGPYGFQMDAAKPILRINRSFISIGAMANRKRTFLDQDEWKHIPWALQPMSKTIGDSLQDILCDIPGMMEDIDNLVDANGCSVSADLISQKLQASFQRLSSLRISWSFMHPHNCWRQRMGRESSELYHETLQQILCFSDLERAVEFVYFNTTHLILHSILEQLMLWPNDCCVFDAGISPDGNHFQEASELVFWNHENRYRNAQAICQCVDYMLRNEGGASGAFNLLFPLKVAYNHLSGFPIMREWVAGVMEKISTTKGLFIGAQILENY
;
A
#
# COMPACT_ATOMS: atom_id res chain seq x y z
N MET A 1 3.70 30.80 9.01
CA MET A 1 4.15 29.38 9.01
C MET A 1 4.24 28.81 7.60
N LYS A 2 3.18 28.83 6.76
CA LYS A 2 3.21 28.31 5.37
C LYS A 2 4.31 28.90 4.47
N VAL A 3 4.50 30.24 4.51
CA VAL A 3 5.53 30.91 3.68
C VAL A 3 6.94 30.43 4.02
N HIS A 4 7.27 30.31 5.31
CA HIS A 4 8.58 29.84 5.75
C HIS A 4 8.85 28.39 5.33
N ALA A 5 7.85 27.51 5.45
CA ALA A 5 7.96 26.12 5.00
C ALA A 5 8.18 26.02 3.49
N SER A 6 7.48 26.82 2.69
CA SER A 6 7.66 26.88 1.23
C SER A 6 9.06 27.38 0.84
N THR A 7 9.60 28.37 1.56
CA THR A 7 11.00 28.83 1.35
C THR A 7 12.01 27.73 1.67
N LEU A 8 11.85 27.03 2.79
CA LEU A 8 12.74 25.92 3.16
C LEU A 8 12.67 24.77 2.16
N TYR A 9 11.47 24.44 1.68
CA TYR A 9 11.27 23.46 0.62
C TYR A 9 12.02 23.85 -0.66
N GLY A 10 11.85 25.09 -1.14
CA GLY A 10 12.56 25.58 -2.32
C GLY A 10 14.08 25.51 -2.18
N ASN A 11 14.61 25.90 -1.02
CA ASN A 11 16.04 25.80 -0.72
C ASN A 11 16.54 24.35 -0.71
N ALA A 12 15.75 23.43 -0.13
CA ALA A 12 16.08 22.01 -0.07
C ALA A 12 16.08 21.37 -1.47
N VAL A 13 15.11 21.71 -2.33
CA VAL A 13 15.09 21.26 -3.74
C VAL A 13 16.31 21.78 -4.50
N GLN A 14 16.68 23.05 -4.32
CA GLN A 14 17.88 23.62 -4.96
C GLN A 14 19.16 22.92 -4.51
N LYS A 15 19.28 22.62 -3.21
CA LYS A 15 20.42 21.89 -2.67
C LYS A 15 20.47 20.46 -3.19
N LEU A 16 19.35 19.74 -3.19
CA LEU A 16 19.27 18.39 -3.75
C LEU A 16 19.66 18.40 -5.24
N LYS A 17 19.19 19.38 -6.02
CA LYS A 17 19.59 19.54 -7.42
C LYS A 17 21.08 19.79 -7.58
N ALA A 18 21.68 20.62 -6.72
CA ALA A 18 23.13 20.86 -6.74
C ALA A 18 23.90 19.58 -6.42
N ASP A 19 23.52 18.87 -5.35
CA ASP A 19 24.14 17.61 -4.93
C ASP A 19 24.09 16.55 -6.05
N LEU A 20 22.96 16.47 -6.78
CA LEU A 20 22.80 15.60 -7.94
C LEU A 20 23.60 16.08 -9.17
N GLY A 21 23.69 17.39 -9.39
CA GLY A 21 24.34 18.01 -10.54
C GLY A 21 25.87 18.10 -10.46
N THR A 22 26.45 18.11 -9.26
CA THR A 22 27.92 18.14 -9.05
C THR A 22 28.62 16.81 -9.32
N ARG A 23 27.88 15.79 -9.76
CA ARG A 23 28.42 14.46 -10.01
C ARG A 23 29.22 14.44 -11.32
N ALA A 24 30.54 14.53 -11.19
CA ALA A 24 31.48 14.31 -12.30
C ALA A 24 31.76 12.81 -12.54
N ASP A 25 31.49 11.95 -11.56
CA ASP A 25 31.85 10.53 -11.60
C ASP A 25 30.64 9.62 -11.28
N VAL A 26 30.23 8.80 -12.25
CA VAL A 26 29.07 7.89 -12.17
C VAL A 26 29.34 6.73 -11.19
N SER A 27 30.59 6.53 -10.79
CA SER A 27 31.05 5.40 -9.98
C SER A 27 30.79 5.53 -8.47
N THR A 28 30.57 6.74 -7.94
CA THR A 28 30.33 6.92 -6.50
C THR A 28 28.85 6.71 -6.17
N SER A 29 28.54 5.78 -5.26
CA SER A 29 27.18 5.55 -4.77
C SER A 29 26.66 6.80 -4.03
N LEU A 30 25.41 7.17 -4.28
CA LEU A 30 24.80 8.33 -3.60
C LEU A 30 24.57 8.00 -2.13
N PRO A 31 24.86 8.94 -1.20
CA PRO A 31 24.51 8.76 0.19
C PRO A 31 22.99 8.53 0.35
N HIS A 32 22.62 7.61 1.25
CA HIS A 32 21.23 7.38 1.63
C HIS A 32 20.50 8.65 2.10
N SER A 33 21.22 9.67 2.57
CA SER A 33 20.64 10.98 2.91
C SER A 33 20.03 11.70 1.72
N THR A 34 20.54 11.48 0.51
CA THR A 34 19.99 12.04 -0.74
C THR A 34 18.62 11.42 -1.05
N ILE A 35 18.50 10.10 -0.84
CA ILE A 35 17.24 9.37 -0.99
C ILE A 35 16.21 9.86 0.04
N TRP A 36 16.62 9.98 1.31
CA TRP A 36 15.77 10.55 2.37
C TRP A 36 15.30 11.97 2.04
N SER A 37 16.19 12.81 1.52
CA SER A 37 15.85 14.18 1.14
C SER A 37 14.77 14.20 0.06
N ALA A 38 14.93 13.40 -1.00
CA ALA A 38 13.91 13.27 -2.04
C ALA A 38 12.57 12.75 -1.49
N LEU A 39 12.61 11.74 -0.61
CA LEU A 39 11.41 11.20 0.03
C LEU A 39 10.69 12.26 0.89
N PHE A 40 11.41 12.99 1.74
CA PHE A 40 10.81 14.01 2.59
C PHE A 40 10.24 15.19 1.79
N LEU A 41 10.86 15.55 0.67
CA LEU A 41 10.31 16.54 -0.26
C LEU A 41 9.02 16.02 -0.92
N GLY A 42 8.95 14.73 -1.28
CA GLY A 42 7.72 14.09 -1.74
C GLY A 42 6.61 14.05 -0.69
N VAL A 43 6.94 13.73 0.57
CA VAL A 43 6.00 13.79 1.70
C VAL A 43 5.54 15.23 1.95
N TYR A 44 6.44 16.21 1.83
CA TYR A 44 6.06 17.62 1.92
C TYR A 44 5.05 18.01 0.85
N GLU A 45 5.20 17.57 -0.39
CA GLU A 45 4.21 17.81 -1.46
C GLU A 45 2.85 17.18 -1.11
N MET A 46 2.82 15.96 -0.54
CA MET A 46 1.55 15.36 -0.08
C MET A 46 0.85 16.19 1.02
N ILE A 47 1.62 16.93 1.82
CA ILE A 47 1.15 17.74 2.95
C ILE A 47 0.82 19.18 2.54
N SER A 48 1.42 19.70 1.47
CA SER A 48 1.39 21.13 1.17
C SER A 48 0.78 21.47 -0.18
N SER A 49 0.74 20.50 -1.09
CA SER A 49 0.26 20.66 -2.45
C SER A 49 -1.11 20.03 -2.63
N ASP A 50 -1.89 20.68 -3.48
CA ASP A 50 -3.15 20.25 -4.06
C ASP A 50 -2.92 19.61 -5.45
N SER A 51 -1.70 19.14 -5.73
CA SER A 51 -1.36 18.49 -6.98
C SER A 51 -0.76 17.10 -6.79
N MET A 52 -1.51 16.09 -7.21
CA MET A 52 -1.06 14.70 -7.33
C MET A 52 0.19 14.57 -8.21
N SER A 53 0.33 15.41 -9.24
CA SER A 53 1.45 15.32 -10.19
C SER A 53 2.80 15.65 -9.55
N ASN A 54 2.84 16.58 -8.58
CA ASN A 54 4.08 16.93 -7.88
C ASN A 54 4.60 15.75 -7.04
N TRP A 55 3.70 15.08 -6.33
CA TRP A 55 4.04 13.88 -5.57
C TRP A 55 4.54 12.76 -6.51
N LEU A 56 3.89 12.54 -7.66
CA LEU A 56 4.33 11.56 -8.65
C LEU A 56 5.74 11.87 -9.19
N HIS A 57 6.09 13.14 -9.43
CA HIS A 57 7.44 13.51 -9.84
C HIS A 57 8.49 13.15 -8.77
N HIS A 58 8.21 13.40 -7.49
CA HIS A 58 9.10 12.97 -6.41
C HIS A 58 9.16 11.46 -6.27
N CYS A 59 8.04 10.76 -6.48
CA CYS A 59 8.01 9.30 -6.53
C CYS A 59 8.97 8.75 -7.59
N HIS A 60 8.95 9.29 -8.80
CA HIS A 60 9.92 8.92 -9.84
C HIS A 60 11.37 9.24 -9.44
N GLY A 61 11.62 10.38 -8.81
CA GLY A 61 12.94 10.73 -8.30
C GLY A 61 13.45 9.75 -7.25
N VAL A 62 12.61 9.41 -6.25
CA VAL A 62 12.94 8.41 -5.22
C VAL A 62 13.16 7.04 -5.83
N ALA A 63 12.35 6.64 -6.82
CA ALA A 63 12.54 5.39 -7.55
C ALA A 63 13.91 5.34 -8.23
N ALA A 64 14.26 6.35 -9.03
CA ALA A 64 15.54 6.41 -9.74
C ALA A 64 16.75 6.42 -8.79
N LEU A 65 16.67 7.16 -7.68
CA LEU A 65 17.75 7.19 -6.69
C LEU A 65 17.88 5.86 -5.94
N THR A 66 16.77 5.19 -5.66
CA THR A 66 16.76 3.87 -5.03
C THR A 66 17.37 2.84 -5.97
N GLU A 67 16.91 2.80 -7.23
CA GLU A 67 17.43 1.88 -8.26
C GLU A 67 18.94 2.07 -8.47
N MET A 68 19.40 3.32 -8.53
CA MET A 68 20.82 3.66 -8.66
C MET A 68 21.68 3.21 -7.47
N ALA A 69 21.14 3.21 -6.25
CA ALA A 69 21.83 2.67 -5.08
C ALA A 69 21.98 1.14 -5.15
N GLY A 70 21.12 0.49 -5.93
CA GLY A 70 21.09 -0.95 -6.13
C GLY A 70 20.63 -1.73 -4.88
N PRO A 71 20.24 -3.00 -5.04
CA PRO A 71 19.72 -3.78 -3.93
C PRO A 71 20.77 -4.09 -2.86
N TYR A 72 22.06 -4.11 -3.22
CA TYR A 72 23.18 -4.26 -2.28
C TYR A 72 23.35 -3.07 -1.33
N GLY A 73 22.96 -1.86 -1.76
CA GLY A 73 23.04 -0.65 -0.93
C GLY A 73 22.21 -0.74 0.35
N PHE A 74 21.19 -1.62 0.37
CA PHE A 74 20.22 -1.72 1.45
C PHE A 74 20.43 -2.91 2.41
N GLN A 75 21.59 -3.58 2.34
CA GLN A 75 21.86 -4.76 3.18
C GLN A 75 22.12 -4.43 4.66
N MET A 76 22.56 -3.20 4.94
CA MET A 76 22.88 -2.75 6.30
C MET A 76 21.61 -2.34 7.06
N ASP A 77 21.57 -2.60 8.37
CA ASP A 77 20.39 -2.31 9.21
C ASP A 77 19.95 -0.85 9.20
N ALA A 78 20.90 0.09 9.07
CA ALA A 78 20.58 1.51 8.95
C ALA A 78 19.89 1.89 7.62
N ALA A 79 20.04 1.05 6.58
CA ALA A 79 19.50 1.30 5.25
C ALA A 79 18.15 0.60 5.00
N LYS A 80 17.88 -0.53 5.67
CA LYS A 80 16.61 -1.28 5.53
C LYS A 80 15.36 -0.44 5.78
N PRO A 81 15.29 0.45 6.79
CA PRO A 81 14.13 1.31 6.99
C PRO A 81 13.83 2.22 5.78
N ILE A 82 14.87 2.65 5.06
CA ILE A 82 14.74 3.48 3.85
C ILE A 82 14.06 2.67 2.77
N LEU A 83 14.59 1.47 2.51
CA LEU A 83 14.02 0.58 1.51
C LEU A 83 12.56 0.27 1.83
N ARG A 84 12.23 -0.03 3.09
CA ARG A 84 10.84 -0.33 3.52
C ARG A 84 9.86 0.77 3.14
N ILE A 85 10.19 2.01 3.46
CA ILE A 85 9.31 3.16 3.17
C ILE A 85 9.28 3.42 1.66
N ASN A 86 10.44 3.39 1.00
CA ASN A 86 10.54 3.64 -0.43
C ASN A 86 9.75 2.62 -1.23
N ARG A 87 9.73 1.35 -0.83
CA ARG A 87 8.99 0.31 -1.54
C ARG A 87 7.51 0.63 -1.62
N SER A 88 6.86 0.95 -0.49
CA SER A 88 5.45 1.35 -0.50
C SER A 88 5.23 2.62 -1.32
N PHE A 89 6.09 3.63 -1.15
CA PHE A 89 5.98 4.90 -1.86
C PHE A 89 6.08 4.73 -3.38
N ILE A 90 7.10 4.02 -3.85
CA ILE A 90 7.37 3.73 -5.26
C ILE A 90 6.28 2.85 -5.85
N SER A 91 5.90 1.76 -5.17
CA SER A 91 4.86 0.85 -5.67
C SER A 91 3.51 1.54 -5.81
N ILE A 92 3.13 2.42 -4.89
CA ILE A 92 1.88 3.18 -5.00
C ILE A 92 1.92 4.15 -6.20
N GLY A 93 3.02 4.88 -6.41
CA GLY A 93 3.17 5.73 -7.59
C GLY A 93 3.19 4.93 -8.90
N ALA A 94 3.83 3.76 -8.91
CA ALA A 94 3.85 2.83 -10.03
C ALA A 94 2.44 2.29 -10.35
N MET A 95 1.64 1.94 -9.34
CA MET A 95 0.23 1.57 -9.51
C MET A 95 -0.62 2.72 -10.07
N ALA A 96 -0.41 3.95 -9.59
CA ALA A 96 -1.13 5.13 -10.08
C ALA A 96 -0.85 5.39 -11.58
N ASN A 97 0.39 5.16 -12.02
CA ASN A 97 0.78 5.23 -13.43
C ASN A 97 0.51 3.94 -14.22
N ARG A 98 0.06 2.87 -13.56
CA ARG A 98 -0.09 1.51 -14.12
C ARG A 98 1.17 1.04 -14.86
N LYS A 99 2.34 1.34 -14.30
CA LYS A 99 3.65 0.98 -14.88
C LYS A 99 4.44 0.12 -13.92
N ARG A 100 5.11 -0.92 -14.44
CA ARG A 100 6.00 -1.75 -13.63
C ARG A 100 7.11 -0.96 -12.96
N THR A 101 7.67 -1.54 -11.92
CA THR A 101 8.79 -0.97 -11.15
C THR A 101 9.88 -2.00 -11.00
N PHE A 102 11.15 -1.57 -10.97
CA PHE A 102 12.30 -2.46 -10.73
C PHE A 102 12.18 -3.28 -9.42
N LEU A 103 11.34 -2.83 -8.48
CA LEU A 103 11.06 -3.53 -7.23
C LEU A 103 10.33 -4.87 -7.40
N ASP A 104 9.77 -5.16 -8.59
CA ASP A 104 9.18 -6.45 -8.93
C ASP A 104 10.24 -7.54 -9.20
N GLN A 105 11.50 -7.16 -9.40
CA GLN A 105 12.59 -8.09 -9.70
C GLN A 105 13.04 -8.86 -8.46
N ASP A 106 13.44 -10.12 -8.64
CA ASP A 106 13.84 -11.00 -7.54
C ASP A 106 15.02 -10.47 -6.73
N GLU A 107 15.97 -9.80 -7.35
CA GLU A 107 17.10 -9.20 -6.65
C GLU A 107 16.65 -8.19 -5.57
N TRP A 108 15.63 -7.38 -5.87
CA TRP A 108 15.05 -6.40 -4.95
C TRP A 108 14.18 -7.00 -3.86
N LYS A 109 13.87 -8.31 -3.93
CA LYS A 109 13.13 -9.07 -2.92
C LYS A 109 14.01 -9.96 -2.06
N HIS A 110 15.28 -10.20 -2.46
CA HIS A 110 16.17 -11.13 -1.75
C HIS A 110 17.49 -10.51 -1.29
N ILE A 111 18.17 -9.73 -2.14
CA ILE A 111 19.52 -9.22 -1.85
C ILE A 111 19.56 -8.29 -0.62
N PRO A 112 18.64 -7.33 -0.42
CA PRO A 112 18.64 -6.46 0.77
C PRO A 112 18.58 -7.20 2.11
N TRP A 113 18.10 -8.44 2.13
CA TRP A 113 18.00 -9.26 3.33
C TRP A 113 19.07 -10.36 3.41
N ALA A 114 19.91 -10.50 2.38
CA ALA A 114 20.82 -11.65 2.25
C ALA A 114 21.86 -11.74 3.38
N LEU A 115 22.36 -10.61 3.91
CA LEU A 115 23.31 -10.62 5.04
C LEU A 115 22.65 -10.95 6.38
N GLN A 116 21.33 -10.75 6.50
CA GLN A 116 20.58 -11.06 7.71
C GLN A 116 19.16 -11.48 7.35
N PRO A 117 18.94 -12.73 6.89
CA PRO A 117 17.64 -13.17 6.38
C PRO A 117 16.52 -13.03 7.41
N MET A 118 16.83 -13.22 8.70
CA MET A 118 15.89 -13.07 9.82
C MET A 118 15.37 -11.64 10.01
N SER A 119 15.97 -10.64 9.35
CA SER A 119 15.49 -9.26 9.41
C SER A 119 14.30 -8.98 8.49
N LYS A 120 13.97 -9.90 7.56
CA LYS A 120 12.80 -9.77 6.67
C LYS A 120 11.52 -10.07 7.43
N THR A 121 10.67 -9.06 7.58
CA THR A 121 9.40 -9.20 8.32
C THR A 121 8.26 -9.72 7.43
N ILE A 122 7.11 -9.99 8.04
CA ILE A 122 5.87 -10.24 7.31
C ILE A 122 5.49 -9.01 6.49
N GLY A 123 5.55 -7.82 7.07
CA GLY A 123 5.39 -6.56 6.34
C GLY A 123 6.27 -6.48 5.10
N ASP A 124 7.57 -6.81 5.19
CA ASP A 124 8.46 -6.83 4.03
C ASP A 124 8.00 -7.83 2.95
N SER A 125 7.52 -9.00 3.36
CA SER A 125 7.02 -10.05 2.46
C SER A 125 5.68 -9.68 1.82
N LEU A 126 4.85 -8.91 2.51
CA LEU A 126 3.61 -8.35 1.97
C LEU A 126 3.91 -7.26 0.95
N GLN A 127 4.91 -6.42 1.22
CA GLN A 127 5.39 -5.41 0.27
C GLN A 127 5.96 -6.06 -1.01
N ASP A 128 6.55 -7.25 -0.95
CA ASP A 128 6.94 -8.00 -2.17
C ASP A 128 5.75 -8.21 -3.12
N ILE A 129 4.59 -8.60 -2.57
CA ILE A 129 3.37 -8.82 -3.37
C ILE A 129 2.87 -7.49 -3.94
N LEU A 130 2.87 -6.42 -3.13
CA LEU A 130 2.49 -5.08 -3.60
C LEU A 130 3.42 -4.56 -4.70
N CYS A 131 4.72 -4.89 -4.67
CA CYS A 131 5.67 -4.51 -5.71
C CYS A 131 5.39 -5.21 -7.06
N ASP A 132 4.72 -6.37 -7.04
CA ASP A 132 4.39 -7.14 -8.25
C ASP A 132 3.13 -6.62 -8.97
N ILE A 133 2.24 -5.96 -8.24
CA ILE A 133 0.95 -5.46 -8.75
C ILE A 133 1.10 -4.50 -9.94
N PRO A 134 1.96 -3.46 -9.91
CA PRO A 134 2.11 -2.55 -11.04
C PRO A 134 2.47 -3.27 -12.35
N GLY A 135 3.28 -4.33 -12.28
CA GLY A 135 3.63 -5.15 -13.43
C GLY A 135 2.43 -5.92 -13.99
N MET A 136 1.55 -6.44 -13.13
CA MET A 136 0.31 -7.09 -13.56
C MET A 136 -0.68 -6.11 -14.20
N MET A 137 -0.78 -4.88 -13.66
CA MET A 137 -1.61 -3.82 -14.24
C MET A 137 -1.13 -3.46 -15.65
N GLU A 138 0.18 -3.30 -15.83
CA GLU A 138 0.77 -3.03 -17.14
C GLU A 138 0.60 -4.22 -18.12
N ASP A 139 0.76 -5.45 -17.64
CA ASP A 139 0.54 -6.65 -18.46
C ASP A 139 -0.92 -6.72 -18.97
N ILE A 140 -1.91 -6.33 -18.16
CA ILE A 140 -3.32 -6.22 -18.57
C ILE A 140 -3.53 -5.12 -19.59
N ASP A 141 -2.96 -3.92 -19.37
CA ASP A 141 -3.10 -2.81 -20.32
C ASP A 141 -2.54 -3.18 -21.70
N ASN A 142 -1.37 -3.84 -21.72
CA ASN A 142 -0.78 -4.35 -22.96
C ASN A 142 -1.64 -5.44 -23.62
N LEU A 143 -2.34 -6.27 -22.85
CA LEU A 143 -3.27 -7.26 -23.38
C LEU A 143 -4.44 -6.59 -24.11
N VAL A 144 -4.97 -5.50 -23.55
CA VAL A 144 -6.01 -4.65 -24.16
C VAL A 144 -5.51 -4.04 -25.47
N ASP A 145 -4.33 -3.47 -25.46
CA ASP A 145 -3.77 -2.79 -26.64
C ASP A 145 -3.38 -3.77 -27.77
N ALA A 146 -2.96 -4.98 -27.43
CA ALA A 146 -2.48 -5.99 -28.39
C ALA A 146 -3.58 -6.88 -29.00
N ASN A 147 -4.87 -6.57 -28.80
CA ASN A 147 -6.02 -7.40 -29.22
C ASN A 147 -6.00 -8.86 -28.68
N GLY A 148 -5.37 -9.09 -27.53
CA GLY A 148 -5.48 -10.34 -26.78
C GLY A 148 -4.75 -11.55 -27.38
N CYS A 149 -3.66 -11.99 -26.74
CA CYS A 149 -3.09 -13.32 -26.94
C CYS A 149 -3.45 -14.21 -25.74
N SER A 150 -4.03 -15.39 -25.98
CA SER A 150 -4.44 -16.33 -24.91
C SER A 150 -3.27 -16.70 -23.99
N VAL A 151 -2.07 -16.89 -24.56
CA VAL A 151 -0.84 -17.21 -23.82
C VAL A 151 -0.46 -16.10 -22.83
N SER A 152 -0.67 -14.83 -23.20
CA SER A 152 -0.41 -13.69 -22.31
C SER A 152 -1.41 -13.61 -21.17
N ALA A 153 -2.68 -13.90 -21.45
CA ALA A 153 -3.74 -13.89 -20.45
C ALA A 153 -3.59 -15.05 -19.43
N ASP A 154 -3.18 -16.23 -19.88
CA ASP A 154 -2.85 -17.37 -19.01
C ASP A 154 -1.68 -17.07 -18.07
N LEU A 155 -0.65 -16.37 -18.56
CA LEU A 155 0.48 -15.97 -17.74
C LEU A 155 0.06 -14.98 -16.64
N ILE A 156 -0.79 -14.00 -16.98
CA ILE A 156 -1.35 -13.05 -16.00
C ILE A 156 -2.20 -13.79 -14.96
N SER A 157 -3.04 -14.72 -15.42
CA SER A 157 -3.86 -15.60 -14.57
C SER A 157 -3.00 -16.39 -13.56
N GLN A 158 -1.90 -17.01 -14.01
CA GLN A 158 -0.97 -17.74 -13.16
C GLN A 158 -0.27 -16.83 -12.13
N LYS A 159 0.20 -15.64 -12.55
CA LYS A 159 0.81 -14.66 -11.64
C LYS A 159 -0.18 -14.21 -10.55
N LEU A 160 -1.43 -13.98 -10.95
CA LEU A 160 -2.50 -13.58 -10.05
C LEU A 160 -2.84 -14.68 -9.03
N GLN A 161 -2.97 -15.93 -9.50
CA GLN A 161 -3.19 -17.09 -8.64
C GLN A 161 -2.05 -17.25 -7.62
N ALA A 162 -0.80 -17.17 -8.07
CA ALA A 162 0.37 -17.26 -7.19
C ALA A 162 0.37 -16.13 -6.15
N SER A 163 -0.05 -14.92 -6.54
CA SER A 163 -0.13 -13.77 -5.63
C SER A 163 -1.21 -13.93 -4.57
N PHE A 164 -2.39 -14.45 -4.94
CA PHE A 164 -3.43 -14.80 -3.96
C PHE A 164 -2.95 -15.89 -3.00
N GLN A 165 -2.37 -16.98 -3.51
CA GLN A 165 -1.83 -18.06 -2.68
C GLN A 165 -0.76 -17.56 -1.70
N ARG A 166 0.15 -16.71 -2.17
CA ARG A 166 1.19 -16.12 -1.33
C ARG A 166 0.60 -15.19 -0.27
N LEU A 167 -0.39 -14.36 -0.64
CA LEU A 167 -1.08 -13.47 0.28
C LEU A 167 -1.81 -14.24 1.38
N SER A 168 -2.56 -15.29 1.02
CA SER A 168 -3.25 -16.18 1.96
C SER A 168 -2.28 -16.88 2.90
N SER A 169 -1.21 -17.47 2.36
CA SER A 169 -0.17 -18.14 3.16
C SER A 169 0.50 -17.18 4.15
N LEU A 170 0.77 -15.96 3.72
CA LEU A 170 1.38 -14.92 4.54
C LEU A 170 0.42 -14.44 5.64
N ARG A 171 -0.88 -14.31 5.32
CA ARG A 171 -1.92 -13.95 6.29
C ARG A 171 -2.09 -15.00 7.38
N ILE A 172 -2.04 -16.28 7.01
CA ILE A 172 -2.04 -17.40 7.97
C ILE A 172 -0.82 -17.31 8.88
N SER A 173 0.37 -17.11 8.31
CA SER A 173 1.61 -16.97 9.09
C SER A 173 1.55 -15.78 10.06
N TRP A 174 1.01 -14.64 9.61
CA TRP A 174 0.77 -13.47 10.44
C TRP A 174 -0.12 -13.76 11.65
N SER A 175 -1.18 -14.53 11.47
CA SER A 175 -2.07 -14.91 12.57
C SER A 175 -1.39 -15.78 13.63
N PHE A 176 -0.54 -16.72 13.21
CA PHE A 176 0.19 -17.59 14.12
C PHE A 176 1.29 -16.85 14.88
N MET A 177 1.95 -15.89 14.23
CA MET A 177 2.98 -15.07 14.89
C MET A 177 2.39 -14.06 15.88
N HIS A 178 1.12 -13.68 15.71
CA HIS A 178 0.48 -12.60 16.45
C HIS A 178 -0.90 -12.98 17.04
N PRO A 179 -1.00 -14.08 17.83
CA PRO A 179 -2.28 -14.73 18.15
C PRO A 179 -3.27 -13.92 19.00
N HIS A 180 -2.89 -12.76 19.54
CA HIS A 180 -3.77 -11.88 20.32
C HIS A 180 -3.59 -10.38 20.01
N ASN A 181 -3.00 -10.05 18.87
CA ASN A 181 -2.63 -8.67 18.55
C ASN A 181 -3.70 -7.91 17.77
N CYS A 182 -4.86 -8.53 17.53
CA CYS A 182 -6.03 -7.90 16.92
C CYS A 182 -7.28 -8.34 17.68
N TRP A 183 -8.09 -7.39 18.15
CA TRP A 183 -9.34 -7.66 18.83
C TRP A 183 -10.41 -6.65 18.44
N ARG A 184 -11.68 -7.04 18.60
CA ARG A 184 -12.82 -6.15 18.38
C ARG A 184 -13.16 -5.39 19.65
N GLN A 185 -13.38 -4.09 19.53
CA GLN A 185 -13.90 -3.26 20.60
C GLN A 185 -15.20 -2.61 20.15
N ARG A 186 -16.28 -2.75 20.96
CA ARG A 186 -17.54 -2.06 20.67
C ARG A 186 -17.36 -0.56 20.83
N MET A 187 -17.90 0.17 19.86
CA MET A 187 -17.90 1.62 19.85
C MET A 187 -19.23 2.18 20.33
N GLY A 188 -19.19 2.97 21.41
CA GLY A 188 -20.31 3.84 21.78
C GLY A 188 -20.38 5.07 20.87
N ARG A 189 -21.58 5.58 20.61
CA ARG A 189 -21.82 6.76 19.78
C ARG A 189 -21.10 8.02 20.29
N GLU A 190 -20.85 8.09 21.60
CA GLU A 190 -20.15 9.20 22.26
C GLU A 190 -18.62 9.04 22.26
N SER A 191 -18.10 7.88 21.86
CA SER A 191 -16.68 7.51 22.00
C SER A 191 -15.84 7.75 20.75
N SER A 192 -16.44 8.15 19.63
CA SER A 192 -15.75 8.59 18.42
C SER A 192 -16.61 9.50 17.55
N GLU A 193 -15.98 10.56 17.07
CA GLU A 193 -16.54 11.46 16.04
C GLU A 193 -16.69 10.78 14.67
N LEU A 194 -16.11 9.58 14.48
CA LEU A 194 -16.17 8.79 13.24
C LEU A 194 -17.16 7.63 13.31
N TYR A 195 -18.02 7.59 14.34
CA TYR A 195 -19.00 6.53 14.52
C TYR A 195 -19.88 6.31 13.27
N HIS A 196 -20.07 5.04 12.89
CA HIS A 196 -20.97 4.63 11.84
C HIS A 196 -21.76 3.38 12.25
N GLU A 197 -23.05 3.32 11.94
CA GLU A 197 -23.96 2.25 12.41
C GLU A 197 -23.57 0.86 11.91
N THR A 198 -22.90 0.76 10.76
CA THR A 198 -22.36 -0.50 10.21
C THR A 198 -20.93 -0.82 10.69
N LEU A 199 -20.33 0.08 11.49
CA LEU A 199 -19.02 -0.04 12.13
C LEU A 199 -19.15 -0.04 13.66
N GLN A 200 -20.12 -0.80 14.20
CA GLN A 200 -20.37 -0.90 15.65
C GLN A 200 -19.18 -1.47 16.44
N GLN A 201 -18.26 -2.14 15.74
CA GLN A 201 -17.02 -2.68 16.28
C GLN A 201 -15.84 -2.14 15.50
N ILE A 202 -14.90 -1.51 16.21
CA ILE A 202 -13.59 -1.16 15.66
C ILE A 202 -12.61 -2.32 15.87
N LEU A 203 -11.57 -2.34 15.05
CA LEU A 203 -10.43 -3.24 15.23
C LEU A 203 -9.32 -2.49 15.95
N CYS A 204 -8.92 -3.05 17.08
CA CYS A 204 -7.81 -2.56 17.89
C CYS A 204 -6.63 -3.52 17.76
N PHE A 205 -5.42 -2.96 17.90
CA PHE A 205 -4.18 -3.71 17.70
C PHE A 205 -3.18 -3.47 18.82
N SER A 206 -2.22 -4.38 18.95
CA SER A 206 -1.11 -4.26 19.92
C SER A 206 -0.26 -3.01 19.66
N ASP A 207 -0.08 -2.68 18.38
CA ASP A 207 0.75 -1.58 17.91
C ASP A 207 0.32 -1.16 16.49
N LEU A 208 0.83 -0.01 16.05
CA LEU A 208 0.51 0.54 14.73
C LEU A 208 1.02 -0.33 13.58
N GLU A 209 2.15 -1.04 13.74
CA GLU A 209 2.72 -1.87 12.68
C GLU A 209 1.76 -3.01 12.32
N ARG A 210 1.16 -3.68 13.31
CA ARG A 210 0.14 -4.71 13.08
C ARG A 210 -1.12 -4.17 12.42
N ALA A 211 -1.55 -2.96 12.79
CA ALA A 211 -2.68 -2.32 12.14
C ALA A 211 -2.38 -2.01 10.67
N VAL A 212 -1.17 -1.50 10.37
CA VAL A 212 -0.71 -1.22 9.00
C VAL A 212 -0.66 -2.52 8.19
N GLU A 213 0.01 -3.56 8.68
CA GLU A 213 0.06 -4.87 8.01
C GLU A 213 -1.35 -5.40 7.72
N PHE A 214 -2.25 -5.37 8.71
CA PHE A 214 -3.63 -5.81 8.55
C PHE A 214 -4.36 -5.05 7.45
N VAL A 215 -4.26 -3.71 7.44
CA VAL A 215 -4.89 -2.87 6.41
C VAL A 215 -4.31 -3.16 5.03
N TYR A 216 -2.99 -3.35 4.91
CA TYR A 216 -2.35 -3.65 3.64
C TYR A 216 -2.65 -5.06 3.11
N PHE A 217 -2.89 -6.06 3.97
CA PHE A 217 -3.40 -7.37 3.52
C PHE A 217 -4.74 -7.22 2.79
N ASN A 218 -5.70 -6.50 3.40
CA ASN A 218 -7.01 -6.25 2.80
C ASN A 218 -6.89 -5.40 1.52
N THR A 219 -6.00 -4.39 1.54
CA THR A 219 -5.74 -3.52 0.39
C THR A 219 -5.18 -4.33 -0.79
N THR A 220 -4.18 -5.16 -0.54
CA THR A 220 -3.56 -6.03 -1.56
C THR A 220 -4.61 -6.99 -2.14
N HIS A 221 -5.44 -7.59 -1.29
CA HIS A 221 -6.51 -8.49 -1.73
C HIS A 221 -7.50 -7.78 -2.66
N LEU A 222 -7.96 -6.59 -2.30
CA LEU A 222 -8.87 -5.79 -3.12
C LEU A 222 -8.27 -5.41 -4.49
N ILE A 223 -6.99 -5.05 -4.55
CA ILE A 223 -6.34 -4.69 -5.82
C ILE A 223 -6.16 -5.92 -6.71
N LEU A 224 -5.74 -7.06 -6.15
CA LEU A 224 -5.66 -8.32 -6.90
C LEU A 224 -7.05 -8.72 -7.43
N HIS A 225 -8.12 -8.49 -6.65
CA HIS A 225 -9.49 -8.74 -7.10
C HIS A 225 -9.92 -7.78 -8.22
N SER A 226 -9.50 -6.51 -8.19
CA SER A 226 -9.73 -5.58 -9.31
C SER A 226 -9.05 -6.03 -10.60
N ILE A 227 -7.83 -6.59 -10.49
CA ILE A 227 -7.09 -7.18 -11.60
C ILE A 227 -7.80 -8.43 -12.13
N LEU A 228 -8.30 -9.29 -11.23
CA LEU A 228 -9.08 -10.47 -11.59
C LEU A 228 -10.34 -10.09 -12.39
N GLU A 229 -11.07 -9.07 -11.95
CA GLU A 229 -12.26 -8.59 -12.66
C GLU A 229 -11.93 -8.06 -14.05
N GLN A 230 -10.84 -7.31 -14.21
CA GLN A 230 -10.39 -6.84 -15.51
C GLN A 230 -10.05 -8.01 -16.44
N LEU A 231 -9.46 -9.08 -15.91
CA LEU A 231 -9.15 -10.29 -16.69
C LEU A 231 -10.42 -11.10 -17.03
N MET A 232 -11.39 -11.20 -16.11
CA MET A 232 -12.65 -11.94 -16.31
C MET A 232 -13.58 -11.30 -17.35
N LEU A 233 -13.46 -10.00 -17.58
CA LEU A 233 -14.22 -9.30 -18.62
C LEU A 233 -13.75 -9.66 -20.05
N TRP A 234 -12.68 -10.46 -20.20
CA TRP A 234 -12.18 -10.87 -21.51
C TRP A 234 -12.91 -12.09 -22.09
N PRO A 235 -13.23 -12.08 -23.40
CA PRO A 235 -14.19 -13.03 -23.99
C PRO A 235 -13.69 -14.48 -24.18
N ASN A 236 -12.42 -14.77 -23.87
CA ASN A 236 -11.85 -16.10 -24.05
C ASN A 236 -11.55 -16.71 -22.68
N ASP A 237 -12.03 -17.94 -22.45
CA ASP A 237 -11.96 -18.75 -21.22
C ASP A 237 -10.58 -18.80 -20.54
N CYS A 238 -10.12 -17.69 -19.95
CA CYS A 238 -9.01 -17.71 -19.02
C CYS A 238 -9.53 -18.30 -17.72
N CYS A 239 -8.95 -19.45 -17.38
CA CYS A 239 -9.28 -20.31 -16.25
C CYS A 239 -9.74 -19.49 -15.04
N VAL A 240 -11.03 -19.60 -14.70
CA VAL A 240 -11.51 -19.31 -13.35
C VAL A 240 -10.85 -20.34 -12.45
N PHE A 241 -9.64 -20.03 -11.98
CA PHE A 241 -9.11 -20.80 -10.88
C PHE A 241 -9.98 -20.47 -9.67
N ASP A 242 -10.58 -21.50 -9.10
CA ASP A 242 -11.16 -21.41 -7.78
C ASP A 242 -10.06 -20.84 -6.88
N ALA A 243 -10.21 -19.60 -6.41
CA ALA A 243 -9.29 -18.96 -5.48
C ALA A 243 -9.39 -19.60 -4.08
N GLY A 244 -9.71 -20.91 -4.04
CA GLY A 244 -9.96 -21.72 -2.88
C GLY A 244 -8.80 -21.70 -1.90
N ILE A 245 -8.99 -22.02 -0.64
CA ILE A 245 -10.08 -22.80 -0.04
C ILE A 245 -10.34 -22.21 1.35
N SER A 246 -11.62 -22.03 1.69
CA SER A 246 -12.06 -21.84 3.08
C SER A 246 -11.56 -23.03 3.92
N PRO A 247 -10.85 -22.82 5.04
CA PRO A 247 -10.73 -23.89 6.02
C PRO A 247 -12.14 -24.22 6.53
N ASP A 248 -12.43 -25.51 6.72
CA ASP A 248 -13.70 -26.00 7.25
C ASP A 248 -14.15 -25.18 8.46
N GLY A 249 -15.30 -24.50 8.31
CA GLY A 249 -15.79 -23.46 9.21
C GLY A 249 -16.32 -23.91 10.56
N ASN A 250 -15.84 -25.04 11.12
CA ASN A 250 -16.48 -25.63 12.29
C ASN A 250 -15.70 -25.60 13.61
N HIS A 251 -14.45 -25.13 13.69
CA HIS A 251 -13.74 -25.05 14.97
C HIS A 251 -12.74 -23.90 15.09
N PHE A 252 -13.22 -22.66 14.97
CA PHE A 252 -12.36 -21.48 15.10
C PHE A 252 -12.91 -20.49 16.14
N GLN A 253 -12.09 -20.19 17.14
CA GLN A 253 -12.36 -19.26 18.24
C GLN A 253 -12.47 -17.82 17.68
N GLU A 254 -13.13 -16.87 18.33
CA GLU A 254 -13.43 -15.51 17.77
C GLU A 254 -12.23 -14.76 17.13
N ALA A 255 -10.99 -14.98 17.61
CA ALA A 255 -9.78 -14.43 17.00
C ALA A 255 -9.48 -15.00 15.60
N SER A 256 -9.89 -16.23 15.33
CA SER A 256 -9.73 -16.93 14.06
C SER A 256 -10.71 -16.47 12.98
N GLU A 257 -11.86 -15.88 13.32
CA GLU A 257 -12.74 -15.27 12.31
C GLU A 257 -12.05 -14.08 11.63
N LEU A 258 -11.28 -13.25 12.36
CA LEU A 258 -10.48 -12.13 11.83
C LEU A 258 -9.36 -12.56 10.88
N VAL A 259 -8.95 -13.82 10.99
CA VAL A 259 -7.86 -14.46 10.24
C VAL A 259 -8.39 -15.08 8.94
N PHE A 260 -9.63 -15.57 8.95
CA PHE A 260 -10.28 -16.28 7.85
C PHE A 260 -11.54 -15.55 7.38
N TRP A 261 -11.38 -14.41 6.71
CA TRP A 261 -12.49 -13.83 5.95
C TRP A 261 -12.35 -14.18 4.47
N ASN A 262 -13.40 -14.83 3.95
CA ASN A 262 -13.53 -15.35 2.58
C ASN A 262 -12.94 -14.40 1.52
N HIS A 263 -12.08 -14.97 0.69
CA HIS A 263 -11.52 -14.34 -0.51
C HIS A 263 -12.57 -13.81 -1.51
N GLU A 264 -13.85 -14.10 -1.28
CA GLU A 264 -14.97 -13.75 -2.16
C GLU A 264 -15.67 -12.43 -1.81
N ASN A 265 -15.45 -11.85 -0.62
CA ASN A 265 -16.25 -10.70 -0.18
C ASN A 265 -15.45 -9.39 -0.14
N ARG A 266 -15.38 -8.71 -1.29
CA ARG A 266 -14.79 -7.37 -1.46
C ARG A 266 -15.28 -6.37 -0.42
N TYR A 267 -16.59 -6.39 -0.12
CA TYR A 267 -17.17 -5.51 0.89
C TYR A 267 -16.58 -5.78 2.29
N ARG A 268 -16.36 -7.05 2.67
CA ARG A 268 -15.76 -7.38 3.97
C ARG A 268 -14.32 -6.87 4.10
N ASN A 269 -13.52 -6.99 3.03
CA ASN A 269 -12.15 -6.45 3.01
C ASN A 269 -12.16 -4.92 3.12
N ALA A 270 -13.03 -4.23 2.37
CA ALA A 270 -13.19 -2.78 2.45
C ALA A 270 -13.71 -2.34 3.84
N GLN A 271 -14.67 -3.07 4.40
CA GLN A 271 -15.20 -2.84 5.75
C GLN A 271 -14.11 -3.04 6.81
N ALA A 272 -13.26 -4.05 6.68
CA ALA A 272 -12.16 -4.30 7.62
C ALA A 272 -11.14 -3.16 7.63
N ILE A 273 -10.83 -2.56 6.47
CA ILE A 273 -10.02 -1.33 6.40
C ILE A 273 -10.72 -0.19 7.16
N CYS A 274 -12.02 0.01 6.94
CA CYS A 274 -12.80 1.04 7.63
C CYS A 274 -12.80 0.85 9.15
N GLN A 275 -12.87 -0.40 9.65
CA GLN A 275 -12.86 -0.71 11.08
C GLN A 275 -11.53 -0.36 11.78
N CYS A 276 -10.43 -0.20 11.04
CA CYS A 276 -9.12 0.17 11.57
C CYS A 276 -8.93 1.70 11.71
N VAL A 277 -9.76 2.51 11.05
CA VAL A 277 -9.59 3.97 10.93
C VAL A 277 -9.48 4.63 12.29
N ASP A 278 -10.44 4.34 13.18
CA ASP A 278 -10.47 4.92 14.53
C ASP A 278 -9.18 4.64 15.31
N TYR A 279 -8.71 3.38 15.31
CA TYR A 279 -7.49 3.00 16.01
C TYR A 279 -6.27 3.72 15.44
N MET A 280 -6.09 3.71 14.11
CA MET A 280 -4.92 4.28 13.45
C MET A 280 -4.86 5.81 13.52
N LEU A 281 -6.00 6.50 13.74
CA LEU A 281 -6.04 7.95 13.88
C LEU A 281 -5.90 8.46 15.33
N ARG A 282 -5.97 7.57 16.34
CA ARG A 282 -5.83 7.89 17.78
C ARG A 282 -4.37 8.01 18.24
N ASN A 283 -4.15 8.76 19.32
CA ASN A 283 -2.93 8.92 20.14
C ASN A 283 -1.58 8.60 19.46
N GLU A 284 -1.16 7.34 19.45
CA GLU A 284 0.15 6.89 18.96
C GLU A 284 0.22 6.75 17.42
N GLY A 285 -0.92 6.53 16.76
CA GLY A 285 -1.03 6.43 15.30
C GLY A 285 -1.06 7.79 14.61
N GLY A 286 -1.79 8.77 15.18
CA GLY A 286 -1.76 10.18 14.80
C GLY A 286 -1.58 10.48 13.31
N ALA A 287 -0.43 11.06 12.93
CA ALA A 287 -0.10 11.40 11.55
C ALA A 287 0.42 10.19 10.74
N SER A 288 1.12 9.26 11.38
CA SER A 288 1.67 8.06 10.72
C SER A 288 0.57 7.11 10.25
N GLY A 289 -0.42 6.85 11.10
CA GLY A 289 -1.60 6.06 10.75
C GLY A 289 -2.44 6.74 9.69
N ALA A 290 -2.62 8.07 9.76
CA ALA A 290 -3.30 8.83 8.72
C ALA A 290 -2.61 8.69 7.35
N PHE A 291 -1.27 8.84 7.31
CA PHE A 291 -0.47 8.64 6.10
C PHE A 291 -0.64 7.22 5.53
N ASN A 292 -0.57 6.20 6.39
CA ASN A 292 -0.73 4.80 5.98
C ASN A 292 -2.16 4.42 5.59
N LEU A 293 -3.17 5.23 5.92
CA LEU A 293 -4.57 5.00 5.56
C LEU A 293 -4.98 5.60 4.22
N LEU A 294 -4.27 6.61 3.71
CA LEU A 294 -4.68 7.33 2.49
C LEU A 294 -4.93 6.39 1.30
N PHE A 295 -3.94 5.57 0.98
CA PHE A 295 -4.05 4.63 -0.15
C PHE A 295 -5.04 3.48 0.12
N PRO A 296 -5.00 2.79 1.28
CA PRO A 296 -6.01 1.79 1.62
C PRO A 296 -7.46 2.29 1.59
N LEU A 297 -7.73 3.50 2.09
CA LEU A 297 -9.08 4.08 2.09
C LEU A 297 -9.55 4.40 0.68
N LYS A 298 -8.66 4.86 -0.21
CA LYS A 298 -8.96 5.00 -1.65
C LYS A 298 -9.34 3.67 -2.28
N VAL A 299 -8.55 2.63 -2.02
CA VAL A 299 -8.84 1.29 -2.55
C VAL A 299 -10.17 0.77 -2.02
N ALA A 300 -10.45 0.94 -0.72
CA ALA A 300 -11.73 0.58 -0.12
C ALA A 300 -12.89 1.37 -0.75
N TYR A 301 -12.74 2.69 -0.93
CA TYR A 301 -13.75 3.56 -1.55
C TYR A 301 -14.18 3.06 -2.93
N ASN A 302 -13.23 2.63 -3.76
CA ASN A 302 -13.50 2.10 -5.10
C ASN A 302 -14.32 0.80 -5.07
N HIS A 303 -14.19 0.01 -4.00
CA HIS A 303 -14.90 -1.26 -3.81
C HIS A 303 -16.23 -1.14 -3.05
N LEU A 304 -16.61 0.07 -2.63
CA LEU A 304 -17.85 0.35 -1.89
C LEU A 304 -18.94 0.96 -2.79
N SER A 305 -18.84 0.83 -4.11
CA SER A 305 -19.83 1.37 -5.07
C SER A 305 -21.26 0.89 -4.82
N GLY A 306 -21.45 -0.36 -4.39
CA GLY A 306 -22.75 -0.93 -3.99
C GLY A 306 -23.22 -0.54 -2.59
N PHE A 307 -22.44 0.24 -1.84
CA PHE A 307 -22.69 0.59 -0.43
C PHE A 307 -22.52 2.11 -0.22
N PRO A 308 -23.43 2.94 -0.77
CA PRO A 308 -23.25 4.38 -0.87
C PRO A 308 -23.02 5.07 0.49
N ILE A 309 -23.71 4.62 1.54
CA ILE A 309 -23.57 5.16 2.89
C ILE A 309 -22.14 4.96 3.43
N MET A 310 -21.59 3.75 3.31
CA MET A 310 -20.22 3.47 3.75
C MET A 310 -19.20 4.22 2.89
N ARG A 311 -19.48 4.32 1.59
CA ARG A 311 -18.62 5.06 0.64
C ARG A 311 -18.54 6.55 0.98
N GLU A 312 -19.67 7.16 1.32
CA GLU A 312 -19.74 8.55 1.79
C GLU A 312 -18.99 8.73 3.12
N TRP A 313 -19.13 7.77 4.05
CA TRP A 313 -18.36 7.78 5.30
C TRP A 313 -16.84 7.77 5.04
N VAL A 314 -16.35 6.92 4.12
CA VAL A 314 -14.92 6.89 3.74
C VAL A 314 -14.48 8.24 3.15
N ALA A 315 -15.31 8.88 2.33
CA ALA A 315 -15.01 10.21 1.79
C ALA A 315 -14.89 11.26 2.91
N GLY A 316 -15.81 11.27 3.88
CA GLY A 316 -15.74 12.15 5.04
C GLY A 316 -14.50 11.91 5.92
N VAL A 317 -14.07 10.65 6.09
CA VAL A 317 -12.82 10.32 6.78
C VAL A 317 -11.60 10.88 6.03
N MET A 318 -11.55 10.73 4.71
CA MET A 318 -10.46 11.24 3.87
C MET A 318 -10.39 12.78 3.90
N GLU A 319 -11.53 13.46 3.88
CA GLU A 319 -11.63 14.91 4.07
C GLU A 319 -11.14 15.32 5.47
N LYS A 320 -11.50 14.57 6.51
CA LYS A 320 -11.02 14.80 7.87
C LYS A 320 -9.51 14.60 7.98
N ILE A 321 -8.94 13.57 7.36
CA ILE A 321 -7.48 13.37 7.30
C ILE A 321 -6.81 14.58 6.63
N SER A 322 -7.36 15.04 5.51
CA SER A 322 -6.87 16.23 4.80
C SER A 322 -6.88 17.49 5.67
N THR A 323 -8.01 17.79 6.31
CA THR A 323 -8.20 19.03 7.08
C THR A 323 -7.53 19.00 8.46
N THR A 324 -7.55 17.87 9.17
CA THR A 324 -7.06 17.78 10.56
C THR A 324 -5.61 17.32 10.67
N LYS A 325 -5.09 16.56 9.69
CA LYS A 325 -3.70 16.07 9.67
C LYS A 325 -2.83 16.78 8.64
N GLY A 326 -3.42 17.66 7.82
CA GLY A 326 -2.70 18.42 6.80
C GLY A 326 -2.27 17.59 5.59
N LEU A 327 -2.83 16.40 5.38
CA LEU A 327 -2.54 15.55 4.22
C LEU A 327 -3.51 15.90 3.08
N PHE A 328 -3.34 17.07 2.45
CA PHE A 328 -4.31 17.62 1.49
C PHE A 328 -4.64 16.68 0.33
N ILE A 329 -3.70 15.81 -0.02
CA ILE A 329 -3.87 14.77 -1.04
C ILE A 329 -5.07 13.85 -0.76
N GLY A 330 -5.48 13.65 0.50
CA GLY A 330 -6.59 12.77 0.87
C GLY A 330 -7.93 13.15 0.23
N ALA A 331 -8.24 14.44 0.07
CA ALA A 331 -9.48 14.86 -0.58
C ALA A 331 -9.45 14.61 -2.10
N GLN A 332 -8.27 14.71 -2.71
CA GLN A 332 -8.09 14.67 -4.16
C GLN A 332 -7.89 13.27 -4.72
N ILE A 333 -7.33 12.37 -3.89
CA ILE A 333 -7.15 10.96 -4.24
C ILE A 333 -8.48 10.32 -4.65
N LEU A 334 -9.61 10.75 -4.09
CA LEU A 334 -10.92 10.19 -4.43
C LEU A 334 -11.45 10.69 -5.79
N GLU A 335 -11.08 11.91 -6.19
CA GLU A 335 -11.60 12.58 -7.40
C GLU A 335 -10.84 12.21 -8.68
N ASN A 336 -9.56 11.86 -8.57
CA ASN A 336 -8.72 11.49 -9.70
C ASN A 336 -8.18 10.07 -9.54
N TYR A 337 -8.42 9.23 -10.55
CA TYR A 337 -8.01 7.82 -10.71
C TYR A 337 -8.85 6.79 -9.94
#